data_AF-A0A814QYP8-F1
#
_entry.id   AF-A0A814QYP8-F1
#
_cell.length_a   1.000
_cell.length_b   1.000
_cell.length_c   1.000
_cell.angle_alpha   90.00
_cell.angle_beta   90.00
_cell.angle_gamma   90.00
#
_symmetry.space_group_name_H-M   'P 1'
#
loop_
_entity.id
_entity.type
_entity.pdbx_description
1 polymer ?
#
loop_
_entity_poly.entity_id
_entity_poly.type
_entity_poly.pdbx_seq_one_letter_code
_entity_poly.pdbx_strand_id
1 'polypeptide(L)'
;MSGPTPIPLSFIPMDVALGLPMFARIYLLCRSITFHSRFLRDSSSRSLGYLNKVPINFFFIIKAYLEQSPALCLVIFFMLMFCIGSWSLRACNYTTTNQHLPIANAMWMFMTLFTTVGYGDLIPSTYCGRGVATITAIIGVMISAFLIAVLSQILLLNRWEKYIYNFGLNIEMAKTQKFYAANIIFYAWKVWRLNRSGMQRSIEYVYAQRKLFGAISNNQTLKQEQRQLADHNIGLAELMTAHPFRRFLITVGGNTTTGKCLDVAGGNAELHSQIQLFRCHGKQSQQFELHRDGTIRIMGKCLDVPDSKAYDHQSVQLFHCHSAQENQRFIIDAQNRIHVMGKCLDVPNGQIVNNNPLQLFRCHNEASQRFTLTPL
;
A
#
# COMPACT_ATOMS: atom_id res chain seq x y z
N MET A 1 8.91 -44.18 -42.74
CA MET A 1 9.25 -44.69 -41.40
C MET A 1 7.97 -44.82 -40.62
N SER A 2 7.41 -46.04 -40.55
CA SER A 2 6.22 -46.36 -39.77
C SER A 2 6.55 -46.20 -38.29
N GLY A 3 6.03 -45.15 -37.65
CA GLY A 3 6.09 -45.00 -36.21
C GLY A 3 5.38 -46.19 -35.52
N PRO A 4 5.80 -46.58 -34.31
CA PRO A 4 5.15 -47.66 -33.58
C PRO A 4 3.66 -47.37 -33.44
N THR A 5 2.83 -48.33 -33.83
CA THR A 5 1.37 -48.23 -33.68
C THR A 5 1.04 -48.10 -32.19
N PRO A 6 0.22 -47.11 -31.80
CA PRO A 6 -0.13 -46.92 -30.39
C PRO A 6 -0.91 -48.15 -29.90
N ILE A 7 -0.48 -48.71 -28.76
CA ILE A 7 -1.09 -49.89 -28.16
C ILE A 7 -2.52 -49.52 -27.72
N PRO A 8 -3.57 -50.33 -28.05
CA PRO A 8 -4.95 -50.01 -27.74
C PRO A 8 -5.22 -49.87 -26.23
N LEU A 9 -6.27 -49.13 -25.88
CA LEU A 9 -6.72 -48.80 -24.52
C LEU A 9 -7.00 -50.01 -23.61
N SER A 10 -7.03 -51.24 -24.17
CA SER A 10 -7.36 -52.49 -23.50
C SER A 10 -6.26 -53.05 -22.58
N PHE A 11 -5.11 -52.38 -22.47
CA PHE A 11 -3.96 -52.81 -21.64
C PHE A 11 -3.52 -51.72 -20.64
N ILE A 12 -4.46 -51.04 -19.98
CA ILE A 12 -4.10 -50.21 -18.82
C ILE A 12 -4.00 -51.13 -17.59
N PRO A 13 -2.82 -51.23 -16.94
CA PRO A 13 -2.71 -52.00 -15.70
C PRO A 13 -3.64 -51.41 -14.63
N MET A 14 -4.35 -52.28 -13.90
CA MET A 14 -5.32 -51.88 -12.87
C MET A 14 -4.71 -50.95 -11.82
N ASP A 15 -3.41 -51.10 -11.55
CA ASP A 15 -2.66 -50.24 -10.63
C ASP A 15 -2.60 -48.77 -11.09
N VAL A 16 -2.54 -48.52 -12.40
CA VAL A 16 -2.54 -47.16 -12.97
C VAL A 16 -3.95 -46.58 -12.96
N ALA A 17 -4.95 -47.40 -13.31
CA ALA A 17 -6.36 -47.02 -13.29
C ALA A 17 -6.85 -46.66 -11.88
N LEU A 18 -6.36 -47.37 -10.85
CA LEU A 18 -6.67 -47.10 -9.43
C LEU A 18 -5.72 -46.08 -8.80
N GLY A 19 -4.47 -45.98 -9.29
CA GLY A 19 -3.45 -45.10 -8.75
C GLY A 19 -3.61 -43.64 -9.12
N LEU A 20 -3.96 -43.31 -10.38
CA LEU A 20 -4.14 -41.92 -10.82
C LEU A 20 -5.26 -41.19 -10.05
N PRO A 21 -6.45 -41.78 -9.81
CA PRO A 21 -7.49 -41.15 -9.00
C PRO A 21 -7.09 -40.89 -7.54
N MET A 22 -6.08 -41.59 -7.00
CA MET A 22 -5.63 -41.33 -5.63
C MET A 22 -5.04 -39.92 -5.46
N PHE A 23 -4.53 -39.29 -6.52
CA PHE A 23 -4.10 -37.89 -6.47
C PHE A 23 -5.26 -36.91 -6.28
N ALA A 24 -6.51 -37.31 -6.55
CA ALA A 24 -7.66 -36.48 -6.20
C ALA A 24 -7.67 -36.15 -4.70
N ARG A 25 -7.14 -37.05 -3.85
CA ARG A 25 -7.03 -36.85 -2.39
C ARG A 25 -6.12 -35.69 -1.98
N ILE A 26 -5.39 -35.05 -2.91
CA ILE A 26 -4.67 -33.79 -2.65
C ILE A 26 -5.61 -32.71 -2.09
N TYR A 27 -6.93 -32.78 -2.34
CA TYR A 27 -7.90 -31.88 -1.71
C TYR A 27 -7.84 -31.91 -0.16
N LEU A 28 -7.44 -33.04 0.45
CA LEU A 28 -7.28 -33.16 1.90
C LEU A 28 -6.11 -32.31 2.40
N LEU A 29 -5.04 -32.18 1.61
CA LEU A 29 -3.92 -31.31 1.92
C LEU A 29 -4.35 -29.84 1.85
N CYS A 30 -5.13 -29.45 0.84
CA CYS A 30 -5.74 -28.12 0.75
C CYS A 30 -6.61 -27.79 1.97
N ARG A 31 -7.42 -28.76 2.43
CA ARG A 31 -8.24 -28.63 3.63
C ARG A 31 -7.40 -28.54 4.91
N SER A 32 -6.32 -29.32 5.00
CA SER A 32 -5.40 -29.30 6.15
C SER A 32 -4.67 -27.96 6.27
N ILE A 33 -4.17 -27.42 5.15
CA ILE A 33 -3.55 -26.09 5.08
C ILE A 33 -4.53 -25.02 5.56
N THR A 34 -5.79 -25.11 5.13
CA THR A 34 -6.86 -24.18 5.54
C THR A 34 -7.03 -24.19 7.06
N PHE A 35 -7.13 -25.37 7.65
CA PHE A 35 -7.37 -25.55 9.08
C PHE A 35 -6.16 -25.15 9.96
N HIS A 36 -4.94 -25.45 9.51
CA HIS A 36 -3.72 -25.12 10.24
C HIS A 36 -3.20 -23.69 9.98
N SER A 37 -3.83 -22.96 9.06
CA SER A 37 -3.47 -21.57 8.80
C SER A 37 -3.70 -20.70 10.03
N ARG A 38 -2.78 -19.75 10.27
CA ARG A 38 -2.90 -18.78 11.38
C ARG A 38 -4.21 -17.97 11.28
N PHE A 39 -4.66 -17.69 10.05
CA PHE A 39 -5.89 -16.94 9.78
C PHE A 39 -7.16 -17.60 10.32
N LEU A 40 -7.24 -18.94 10.33
CA LEU A 40 -8.39 -19.65 10.88
C LEU A 40 -8.24 -19.96 12.38
N ARG A 41 -6.99 -20.05 12.87
CA ARG A 41 -6.68 -20.33 14.27
C ARG A 41 -6.86 -19.11 15.17
N ASP A 42 -6.52 -17.92 14.68
CA ASP A 42 -6.60 -16.68 15.44
C ASP A 42 -8.03 -16.13 15.49
N SER A 43 -8.53 -15.90 16.70
CA SER A 43 -9.87 -15.36 16.95
C SER A 43 -10.03 -13.93 16.41
N SER A 44 -8.97 -13.11 16.48
CA SER A 44 -8.93 -11.74 15.96
C SER A 44 -9.15 -11.70 14.44
N SER A 45 -8.46 -12.56 13.69
CA SER A 45 -8.57 -12.69 12.24
C SER A 45 -9.98 -13.09 11.81
N ARG A 46 -10.62 -14.00 12.56
CA ARG A 46 -12.02 -14.40 12.31
C ARG A 46 -13.01 -13.28 12.56
N SER A 47 -12.84 -12.53 13.65
CA SER A 47 -13.67 -11.36 13.95
C SER A 47 -13.53 -10.29 12.87
N LEU A 48 -12.30 -10.04 12.40
CA LEU A 48 -12.04 -9.08 11.33
C LEU A 48 -12.68 -9.50 10.00
N GLY A 49 -12.64 -10.81 9.68
CA GLY A 49 -13.31 -11.37 8.51
C GLY A 49 -14.83 -11.19 8.57
N TYR A 50 -15.45 -11.42 9.74
CA TYR A 50 -16.89 -11.24 9.93
C TYR A 50 -17.32 -9.77 9.79
N LEU A 51 -16.59 -8.84 10.41
CA LEU A 51 -16.87 -7.40 10.35
C LEU A 51 -16.84 -6.86 8.92
N ASN A 52 -15.88 -7.34 8.12
CA ASN A 52 -15.71 -6.93 6.72
C ASN A 52 -16.52 -7.78 5.73
N LYS A 53 -17.31 -8.74 6.20
CA LYS A 53 -18.08 -9.69 5.36
C LYS A 53 -17.20 -10.48 4.38
N VAL A 54 -15.96 -10.80 4.78
CA VAL A 54 -15.02 -11.59 3.96
C VAL A 54 -14.94 -13.02 4.48
N PRO A 55 -15.37 -14.02 3.68
CA PRO A 55 -15.24 -15.42 4.08
C PRO A 55 -13.79 -15.90 3.98
N ILE A 56 -13.25 -16.46 5.07
CA ILE A 56 -11.91 -17.06 5.11
C ILE A 56 -11.97 -18.45 4.48
N ASN A 57 -11.94 -18.48 3.15
CA ASN A 57 -11.94 -19.70 2.33
C ASN A 57 -10.52 -20.13 1.94
N PHE A 58 -10.36 -21.33 1.37
CA PHE A 58 -9.09 -21.82 0.82
C PHE A 58 -8.43 -20.84 -0.16
N PHE A 59 -9.23 -20.23 -1.05
CA PHE A 59 -8.74 -19.23 -2.00
C PHE A 59 -8.21 -17.96 -1.33
N PHE A 60 -8.78 -17.56 -0.19
CA PHE A 60 -8.27 -16.43 0.58
C PHE A 60 -6.90 -16.78 1.18
N ILE A 61 -6.77 -17.98 1.73
CA ILE A 61 -5.53 -18.44 2.37
C ILE A 61 -4.40 -18.63 1.35
N ILE A 62 -4.69 -19.19 0.18
CA ILE A 62 -3.71 -19.26 -0.92
C ILE A 62 -3.25 -17.87 -1.33
N LYS A 63 -4.18 -16.93 -1.53
CA LYS A 63 -3.83 -15.54 -1.87
C LYS A 63 -2.96 -14.92 -0.77
N ALA A 64 -3.27 -15.15 0.49
CA ALA A 64 -2.50 -14.63 1.61
C ALA A 64 -1.06 -15.18 1.67
N TYR A 65 -0.86 -16.48 1.42
CA TYR A 65 0.48 -17.07 1.36
C TYR A 65 1.28 -16.64 0.13
N LEU A 66 0.61 -16.50 -1.03
CA LEU A 66 1.21 -15.96 -2.25
C LEU A 66 1.66 -14.50 -2.07
N GLU A 67 0.90 -13.69 -1.34
CA GLU A 67 1.28 -12.32 -1.00
C GLU A 67 2.46 -12.28 -0.03
N GLN A 68 2.51 -13.17 0.95
CA GLN A 68 3.56 -13.17 1.97
C GLN A 68 4.91 -13.70 1.44
N SER A 69 4.89 -14.78 0.66
CA SER A 69 6.10 -15.44 0.15
C SER A 69 5.85 -16.06 -1.23
N PRO A 70 5.80 -15.24 -2.30
CA PRO A 70 5.43 -15.70 -3.64
C PRO A 70 6.38 -16.75 -4.20
N ALA A 71 7.70 -16.52 -4.07
CA ALA A 71 8.72 -17.39 -4.62
C ALA A 71 8.69 -18.80 -4.00
N LEU A 72 8.59 -18.88 -2.67
CA LEU A 72 8.54 -20.17 -1.96
C LEU A 72 7.30 -20.98 -2.36
N CYS A 73 6.13 -20.34 -2.46
CA CYS A 73 4.89 -21.00 -2.84
C CYS A 73 4.97 -21.58 -4.26
N LEU A 74 5.53 -20.82 -5.21
CA LEU A 74 5.74 -21.26 -6.59
C LEU A 74 6.71 -22.44 -6.68
N VAL A 75 7.83 -22.39 -5.93
CA VAL A 75 8.81 -23.49 -5.90
C VAL A 75 8.18 -24.76 -5.33
N ILE A 76 7.46 -24.68 -4.21
CA ILE A 76 6.79 -25.85 -3.61
C ILE A 76 5.77 -26.44 -4.60
N PHE A 77 4.97 -25.60 -5.25
CA PHE A 77 3.98 -26.04 -6.22
C PHE A 77 4.60 -26.70 -7.45
N PHE A 78 5.69 -26.13 -7.98
CA PHE A 78 6.46 -26.71 -9.08
C PHE A 78 7.05 -28.07 -8.70
N MET A 79 7.67 -28.19 -7.52
CA MET A 79 8.25 -29.47 -7.05
C MET A 79 7.17 -30.54 -6.86
N LEU A 80 5.99 -30.17 -6.35
CA LEU A 80 4.87 -31.09 -6.21
C LEU A 80 4.36 -31.58 -7.58
N MET A 81 4.18 -30.66 -8.54
CA MET A 81 3.77 -31.01 -9.90
C MET A 81 4.83 -31.83 -10.64
N PHE A 82 6.12 -31.53 -10.44
CA PHE A 82 7.23 -32.28 -10.99
C PHE A 82 7.22 -33.73 -10.51
N CYS A 83 7.07 -33.97 -9.21
CA CYS A 83 6.99 -35.32 -8.66
C CYS A 83 5.76 -36.09 -9.17
N ILE A 84 4.58 -35.46 -9.15
CA ILE A 84 3.32 -36.11 -9.58
C ILE A 84 3.34 -36.39 -11.09
N GLY A 85 3.74 -35.41 -11.90
CA GLY A 85 3.80 -35.54 -13.35
C GLY A 85 4.86 -36.53 -13.81
N SER A 86 6.05 -36.52 -13.21
CA SER A 86 7.10 -37.51 -13.50
C SER A 86 6.66 -38.93 -13.15
N TRP A 87 6.00 -39.12 -12.00
CA TRP A 87 5.44 -40.42 -11.63
C TRP A 87 4.32 -40.85 -12.58
N SER A 88 3.40 -39.94 -12.92
CA SER A 88 2.24 -40.23 -13.80
C SER A 88 2.69 -40.58 -15.22
N LEU A 89 3.69 -39.86 -15.74
CA LEU A 89 4.29 -40.16 -17.04
C LEU A 89 5.02 -41.51 -17.04
N ARG A 90 5.73 -41.87 -15.97
CA ARG A 90 6.36 -43.18 -15.84
C ARG A 90 5.33 -44.32 -15.72
N ALA A 91 4.25 -44.09 -14.97
CA ALA A 91 3.20 -45.07 -14.75
C ALA A 91 2.41 -45.38 -16.03
N CYS A 92 2.10 -44.35 -16.82
CA CYS A 92 1.40 -44.51 -18.11
C CYS A 92 2.31 -45.01 -19.25
N ASN A 93 3.62 -44.71 -19.23
CA ASN A 93 4.54 -45.13 -20.29
C ASN A 93 5.23 -46.45 -19.92
N TYR A 94 4.61 -47.54 -20.36
CA TYR A 94 5.21 -48.86 -20.36
C TYR A 94 5.76 -49.18 -21.76
N THR A 95 6.91 -49.86 -21.82
CA THR A 95 7.46 -50.35 -23.09
C THR A 95 6.77 -51.65 -23.52
N THR A 96 6.88 -52.01 -24.80
CA THR A 96 6.38 -53.28 -25.36
C THR A 96 6.95 -54.54 -24.68
N THR A 97 8.06 -54.39 -23.95
CA THR A 97 8.71 -55.45 -23.14
C THR A 97 8.27 -55.47 -21.66
N ASN A 98 7.16 -54.78 -21.31
CA ASN A 98 6.64 -54.64 -19.94
C ASN A 98 7.62 -53.97 -18.96
N GLN A 99 8.59 -53.19 -19.44
CA GLN A 99 9.49 -52.44 -18.59
C GLN A 99 9.01 -50.99 -18.45
N HIS A 100 9.04 -50.46 -17.24
CA HIS A 100 8.79 -49.04 -17.01
C HIS A 100 9.96 -48.21 -17.53
N LEU A 101 9.64 -47.05 -18.11
CA LEU A 101 10.65 -46.05 -18.44
C LEU A 101 11.47 -45.71 -17.19
N PRO A 102 12.81 -45.59 -17.27
CA PRO A 102 13.61 -45.14 -16.15
C PRO A 102 13.11 -43.77 -15.66
N ILE A 103 13.09 -43.57 -14.35
CA ILE A 103 12.50 -42.36 -13.75
C ILE A 103 13.18 -41.07 -14.23
N ALA A 104 14.48 -41.12 -14.52
CA ALA A 104 15.23 -39.98 -15.07
C ALA A 104 14.67 -39.51 -16.42
N ASN A 105 14.28 -40.44 -17.29
CA ASN A 105 13.67 -40.14 -18.59
C ASN A 105 12.26 -39.57 -18.43
N ALA A 106 11.50 -40.04 -17.43
CA ALA A 106 10.18 -39.48 -17.13
C ALA A 106 10.28 -38.07 -16.52
N MET A 107 11.29 -37.80 -15.69
CA MET A 107 11.61 -36.47 -15.17
C MET A 107 12.00 -35.50 -16.29
N TRP A 108 12.89 -35.93 -17.19
CA TRP A 108 13.29 -35.14 -18.36
C TRP A 108 12.10 -34.81 -19.25
N MET A 109 11.28 -35.82 -19.57
CA MET A 109 10.07 -35.64 -20.35
C MET A 109 9.07 -34.70 -19.67
N PHE A 110 8.87 -34.79 -18.34
CA PHE A 110 8.04 -33.82 -17.64
C PHE A 110 8.58 -32.39 -17.83
N MET A 111 9.88 -32.16 -17.66
CA MET A 111 10.45 -30.81 -17.78
C MET A 111 10.28 -30.23 -19.17
N THR A 112 10.51 -31.03 -20.23
CA THR A 112 10.38 -30.57 -21.61
C THR A 112 8.93 -30.31 -22.02
N LEU A 113 7.96 -31.04 -21.44
CA LEU A 113 6.54 -30.79 -21.66
C LEU A 113 6.02 -29.61 -20.84
N PHE A 114 6.40 -29.50 -19.57
CA PHE A 114 5.95 -28.44 -18.66
C PHE A 114 6.44 -27.06 -19.14
N THR A 115 7.69 -26.99 -19.61
CA THR A 115 8.26 -25.78 -20.20
C THR A 115 7.83 -25.54 -21.65
N THR A 116 6.98 -26.41 -22.21
CA THR A 116 6.50 -26.34 -23.59
C THR A 116 7.61 -26.36 -24.67
N VAL A 117 8.78 -26.90 -24.34
CA VAL A 117 9.93 -27.01 -25.26
C VAL A 117 9.75 -28.15 -26.25
N GLY A 118 9.41 -29.35 -25.76
CA GLY A 118 9.05 -30.50 -26.61
C GLY A 118 10.10 -30.94 -27.64
N TYR A 119 11.34 -31.26 -27.23
CA TYR A 119 12.41 -31.71 -28.15
C TYR A 119 12.06 -32.93 -29.02
N GLY A 120 11.19 -33.83 -28.53
CA GLY A 120 10.75 -35.01 -29.27
C GLY A 120 11.73 -36.18 -29.26
N ASP A 121 12.77 -36.12 -28.42
CA ASP A 121 13.73 -37.19 -28.15
C ASP A 121 13.10 -38.37 -27.38
N LEU A 122 12.17 -38.05 -26.47
CA LEU A 122 11.32 -39.02 -25.77
C LEU A 122 9.84 -38.66 -25.97
N ILE A 123 9.03 -39.62 -26.39
CA ILE A 123 7.62 -39.43 -26.73
C ILE A 123 6.78 -40.52 -26.07
N PRO A 124 5.59 -40.21 -25.51
CA PRO A 124 4.71 -41.21 -24.96
C PRO A 124 4.17 -42.16 -26.04
N SER A 125 4.41 -43.46 -25.86
CA SER A 125 3.96 -44.53 -26.76
C SER A 125 2.49 -44.90 -26.55
N THR A 126 1.95 -44.69 -25.34
CA THR A 126 0.61 -45.10 -24.93
C THR A 126 -0.41 -43.96 -24.97
N TYR A 127 -1.69 -44.28 -25.16
CA TYR A 127 -2.77 -43.27 -25.08
C TYR A 127 -2.87 -42.62 -23.69
N CYS A 128 -2.65 -43.39 -22.61
CA CYS A 128 -2.54 -42.90 -21.23
C CYS A 128 -1.44 -41.82 -21.12
N GLY A 129 -0.25 -42.13 -21.64
CA GLY A 129 0.91 -41.24 -21.59
C GLY A 129 0.68 -39.96 -22.39
N ARG A 130 0.02 -40.05 -23.55
CA ARG A 130 -0.40 -38.89 -24.35
C ARG A 130 -1.42 -38.02 -23.61
N GLY A 131 -2.39 -38.63 -22.93
CA GLY A 131 -3.33 -37.91 -22.07
C GLY A 131 -2.64 -37.14 -20.95
N VAL A 132 -1.75 -37.79 -20.19
CA VAL A 132 -0.97 -37.14 -19.13
C VAL A 132 -0.06 -36.05 -19.69
N ALA A 133 0.57 -36.28 -20.83
CA ALA A 133 1.40 -35.29 -21.53
C ALA A 133 0.62 -34.02 -21.90
N THR A 134 -0.56 -34.16 -22.51
CA THR A 134 -1.40 -33.02 -22.89
C THR A 134 -1.88 -32.23 -21.68
N ILE A 135 -2.31 -32.89 -20.60
CA ILE A 135 -2.72 -32.24 -19.35
C ILE A 135 -1.54 -31.49 -18.72
N THR A 136 -0.35 -32.11 -18.70
CA THR A 136 0.86 -31.49 -18.15
C THR A 136 1.25 -30.24 -18.93
N ALA A 137 1.14 -30.26 -20.25
CA ALA A 137 1.41 -29.09 -21.09
C ALA A 137 0.42 -27.95 -20.82
N ILE A 138 -0.88 -28.23 -20.70
CA ILE A 138 -1.90 -27.22 -20.35
C ILE A 138 -1.61 -26.59 -18.99
N ILE A 139 -1.29 -27.42 -17.99
CA ILE A 139 -0.94 -26.95 -16.65
C ILE A 139 0.33 -26.09 -16.69
N GLY A 140 1.35 -26.48 -17.45
CA GLY A 140 2.59 -25.73 -17.63
C GLY A 140 2.36 -24.32 -18.20
N VAL A 141 1.50 -24.18 -19.21
CA VAL A 141 1.12 -22.87 -19.77
C VAL A 141 0.40 -22.00 -18.73
N MET A 142 -0.57 -22.57 -18.00
CA MET A 142 -1.32 -21.83 -16.97
C MET A 142 -0.41 -21.33 -15.84
N ILE A 143 0.57 -22.14 -15.42
CA ILE A 143 1.52 -21.77 -14.37
C ILE A 143 2.51 -20.73 -14.88
N SER A 144 2.97 -20.86 -16.12
CA SER A 144 3.88 -19.88 -16.72
C SER A 144 3.22 -18.50 -16.80
N ALA A 145 1.93 -18.43 -17.16
CA ALA A 145 1.17 -17.18 -17.14
C ALA A 145 1.03 -16.59 -15.74
N PHE A 146 0.74 -17.43 -14.73
CA PHE A 146 0.64 -17.00 -13.34
C PHE A 146 1.99 -16.50 -12.79
N LEU A 147 3.09 -17.18 -13.13
CA LEU A 147 4.44 -16.79 -12.74
C LEU A 147 4.81 -15.41 -13.29
N ILE A 148 4.44 -15.10 -14.54
CA ILE A 148 4.66 -13.76 -15.12
C ILE A 148 3.89 -12.69 -14.33
N ALA A 149 2.63 -12.96 -13.94
CA ALA A 149 1.84 -12.01 -13.15
C ALA A 149 2.47 -11.73 -11.77
N VAL A 150 2.96 -12.77 -11.09
CA VAL A 150 3.64 -12.64 -9.79
C VAL A 150 4.99 -11.92 -9.93
N LEU A 151 5.78 -12.27 -10.94
CA LEU A 151 7.04 -11.58 -11.23
C LEU A 151 6.82 -10.10 -11.51
N SER A 152 5.77 -9.76 -12.25
CA SER A 152 5.43 -8.35 -12.52
C SER A 152 5.14 -7.57 -11.24
N GLN A 153 4.59 -8.21 -10.19
CA GLN A 153 4.33 -7.57 -8.91
C GLN A 153 5.61 -7.40 -8.08
N ILE A 154 6.50 -8.40 -8.11
CA ILE A 154 7.80 -8.34 -7.42
C ILE A 154 8.70 -7.25 -8.02
N LEU A 155 8.60 -7.01 -9.33
CA LEU A 155 9.35 -5.95 -10.02
C LEU A 155 8.80 -4.53 -9.78
N LEU A 156 7.64 -4.39 -9.12
CA LEU A 156 7.13 -3.07 -8.77
C LEU A 156 7.97 -2.47 -7.65
N LEU A 157 8.39 -1.22 -7.84
CA LEU A 157 9.08 -0.47 -6.81
C LEU A 157 8.16 -0.29 -5.60
N ASN A 158 8.73 -0.50 -4.41
CA ASN A 158 8.04 -0.22 -3.17
C ASN A 158 7.75 1.28 -3.02
N ARG A 159 6.82 1.67 -2.15
CA ARG A 159 6.44 3.08 -1.95
C ARG A 159 7.66 3.98 -1.66
N TRP A 160 8.55 3.52 -0.80
CA TRP A 160 9.75 4.26 -0.41
C TRP A 160 10.80 4.31 -1.53
N GLU A 161 10.96 3.23 -2.29
CA GLU A 161 11.85 3.18 -3.46
C GLU A 161 11.36 4.14 -4.53
N LYS A 162 10.04 4.15 -4.79
CA LYS A 162 9.40 5.09 -5.70
C LYS A 162 9.58 6.54 -5.26
N TYR A 163 9.50 6.82 -3.95
CA TYR A 163 9.77 8.14 -3.41
C TYR A 163 11.23 8.58 -3.67
N ILE A 164 12.21 7.72 -3.36
CA ILE A 164 13.63 8.00 -3.59
C ILE A 164 13.90 8.20 -5.08
N TYR A 165 13.32 7.36 -5.94
CA TYR A 165 13.41 7.47 -7.39
C TYR A 165 12.88 8.83 -7.89
N ASN A 166 11.66 9.21 -7.50
CA ASN A 166 11.06 10.49 -7.88
C ASN A 166 11.86 11.69 -7.34
N PHE A 167 12.38 11.59 -6.12
CA PHE A 167 13.23 12.63 -5.54
C PHE A 167 14.53 12.81 -6.32
N GLY A 168 15.18 11.70 -6.71
CA GLY A 168 16.37 11.71 -7.55
C GLY A 168 16.12 12.38 -8.90
N LEU A 169 15.01 12.01 -9.57
CA LEU A 169 14.60 12.63 -10.84
C LEU A 169 14.39 14.14 -10.70
N ASN A 170 13.72 14.60 -9.63
CA ASN A 170 13.50 16.03 -9.39
C ASN A 170 14.81 16.80 -9.24
N ILE A 171 15.80 16.23 -8.55
CA ILE A 171 17.13 16.84 -8.41
C ILE A 171 17.82 16.95 -9.76
N GLU A 172 17.80 15.88 -10.56
CA GLU A 172 18.42 15.87 -11.89
C GLU A 172 17.78 16.90 -12.81
N MET A 173 16.45 16.94 -12.86
CA MET A 173 15.71 17.93 -13.64
C MET A 173 16.04 19.37 -13.24
N ALA A 174 16.15 19.66 -11.93
CA ALA A 174 16.51 20.99 -11.46
C ALA A 174 17.92 21.41 -11.90
N LYS A 175 18.88 20.47 -11.99
CA LYS A 175 20.22 20.73 -12.53
C LYS A 175 20.17 21.03 -14.02
N THR A 176 19.47 20.18 -14.78
CA THR A 176 19.32 20.33 -16.24
C THR A 176 18.58 21.62 -16.61
N GLN A 177 17.59 22.02 -15.81
CA GLN A 177 16.86 23.28 -15.99
C GLN A 177 17.80 24.48 -15.89
N LYS A 178 18.69 24.50 -14.88
CA LYS A 178 19.69 25.57 -14.71
C LYS A 178 20.65 25.63 -15.91
N PHE A 179 21.08 24.46 -16.42
CA PHE A 179 21.94 24.38 -17.60
C PHE A 179 21.26 24.95 -18.85
N TYR A 180 20.01 24.58 -19.14
CA TYR A 180 19.29 25.15 -20.29
C TYR A 180 18.98 26.64 -20.10
N ALA A 181 18.61 27.08 -18.90
CA ALA A 181 18.40 28.49 -18.60
C ALA A 181 19.66 29.33 -18.84
N ALA A 182 20.82 28.85 -18.40
CA ALA A 182 22.10 29.52 -18.65
C ALA A 182 22.41 29.62 -20.16
N ASN A 183 22.18 28.54 -20.92
CA ASN A 183 22.36 28.54 -22.37
C ASN A 183 21.40 29.51 -23.08
N ILE A 184 20.14 29.60 -22.67
CA ILE A 184 19.18 30.56 -23.22
C ILE A 184 19.70 31.99 -23.04
N ILE A 185 20.15 32.35 -21.83
CA ILE A 185 20.68 33.69 -21.56
C ILE A 185 21.94 33.95 -22.40
N PHE A 186 22.88 33.01 -22.42
CA PHE A 186 24.12 33.13 -23.17
C PHE A 186 23.89 33.32 -24.67
N TYR A 187 23.09 32.45 -25.30
CA TYR A 187 22.81 32.54 -26.73
C TYR A 187 21.90 33.72 -27.08
N ALA A 188 20.96 34.11 -26.21
CA ALA A 188 20.15 35.30 -26.41
C ALA A 188 21.01 36.57 -26.42
N TRP A 189 21.94 36.69 -25.47
CA TRP A 189 22.91 37.78 -25.45
C TRP A 189 23.82 37.75 -26.68
N LYS A 190 24.31 36.58 -27.08
CA LYS A 190 25.18 36.44 -28.27
C LYS A 190 24.45 36.87 -29.55
N VAL A 191 23.19 36.46 -29.73
CA VAL A 191 22.34 36.89 -30.86
C VAL A 191 22.12 38.40 -30.83
N TRP A 192 21.77 38.97 -29.66
CA TRP A 192 21.60 40.42 -29.50
C TRP A 192 22.87 41.22 -29.85
N ARG A 193 24.02 40.77 -29.34
CA ARG A 193 25.31 41.42 -29.60
C ARG A 193 25.68 41.38 -31.08
N LEU A 194 25.56 40.22 -31.73
CA LEU A 194 25.87 40.06 -33.16
C LEU A 194 24.92 40.88 -34.05
N ASN A 195 23.65 41.00 -33.66
CA ASN A 195 22.69 41.86 -34.32
C ASN A 195 23.09 43.34 -34.21
N ARG A 196 23.49 43.80 -33.02
CA ARG A 196 23.95 45.17 -32.79
C ARG A 196 25.24 45.51 -33.54
N SER A 197 26.12 44.54 -33.76
CA SER A 197 27.33 44.68 -34.58
C SER A 197 27.07 44.60 -36.10
N GLY A 198 25.82 44.44 -36.54
CA GLY A 198 25.46 44.38 -37.97
C GLY A 198 25.84 43.06 -38.67
N MET A 199 26.24 42.00 -37.95
CA MET A 199 26.71 40.73 -38.52
C MET A 199 25.57 39.73 -38.79
N GLN A 200 24.40 40.21 -39.19
CA GLN A 200 23.16 39.41 -39.23
C GLN A 200 23.17 38.25 -40.24
N ARG A 201 24.04 38.33 -41.27
CA ARG A 201 24.23 37.28 -42.29
C ARG A 201 25.41 36.34 -42.00
N SER A 202 26.10 36.49 -40.86
CA SER A 202 27.24 35.63 -40.54
C SER A 202 26.78 34.21 -40.18
N ILE A 203 27.62 33.22 -40.50
CA ILE A 203 27.39 31.82 -40.10
C ILE A 203 27.26 31.72 -38.57
N GLU A 204 28.02 32.53 -37.83
CA GLU A 204 27.98 32.59 -36.37
C GLU A 204 26.63 33.06 -35.82
N TYR A 205 25.98 34.02 -36.49
CA TYR A 205 24.64 34.49 -36.12
C TYR A 205 23.62 33.35 -36.29
N VAL A 206 23.62 32.69 -37.45
CA VAL A 206 22.70 31.57 -37.73
C VAL A 206 22.91 30.41 -36.76
N TYR A 207 24.17 30.09 -36.44
CA TYR A 207 24.51 29.06 -35.46
C TYR A 207 24.00 29.41 -34.05
N ALA A 208 24.25 30.65 -33.58
CA ALA A 208 23.79 31.11 -32.27
C ALA A 208 22.27 31.14 -32.19
N GLN A 209 21.59 31.55 -33.25
CA GLN A 209 20.13 31.55 -33.35
C GLN A 209 19.54 30.13 -33.29
N ARG A 210 20.11 29.17 -34.03
CA ARG A 210 19.69 27.76 -33.96
C ARG A 210 19.88 27.17 -32.56
N LYS A 211 21.01 27.45 -31.91
CA LYS A 211 21.28 27.00 -30.54
C LYS A 211 20.34 27.63 -29.51
N LEU A 212 19.99 28.90 -29.68
CA LEU A 212 18.98 29.57 -28.85
C LEU A 212 17.62 28.89 -28.95
N PHE A 213 17.12 28.68 -30.18
CA PHE A 213 15.83 27.99 -30.37
C PHE A 213 15.86 26.56 -29.84
N GLY A 214 16.95 25.82 -30.04
CA GLY A 214 17.13 24.49 -29.45
C GLY A 214 17.11 24.50 -27.92
N ALA A 215 17.78 25.46 -27.28
CA ALA A 215 17.77 25.60 -25.83
C ALA A 215 16.38 25.98 -25.27
N ILE A 216 15.63 26.84 -25.97
CA ILE A 216 14.24 27.18 -25.61
C ILE A 216 13.34 25.95 -25.70
N SER A 217 13.40 25.22 -26.82
CA SER A 217 12.61 24.01 -27.03
C SER A 217 12.88 22.96 -25.96
N ASN A 218 14.16 22.67 -25.67
CA ASN A 218 14.52 21.68 -24.66
C ASN A 218 14.07 22.08 -23.25
N ASN A 219 14.13 23.37 -22.91
CA ASN A 219 13.62 23.87 -21.63
C ASN A 219 12.10 23.77 -21.53
N GLN A 220 11.37 23.97 -22.63
CA GLN A 220 9.92 23.78 -22.66
C GLN A 220 9.55 22.30 -22.48
N THR A 221 10.24 21.38 -23.16
CA THR A 221 10.06 19.94 -22.97
C THR A 221 10.34 19.52 -21.53
N LEU A 222 11.45 19.98 -20.95
CA LEU A 222 11.81 19.71 -19.55
C LEU A 222 10.74 20.21 -18.57
N LYS A 223 10.19 21.41 -18.81
CA LYS A 223 9.09 21.96 -18.00
C LYS A 223 7.81 21.13 -18.13
N GLN A 224 7.54 20.55 -19.29
CA GLN A 224 6.37 19.69 -19.50
C GLN A 224 6.54 18.35 -18.76
N GLU A 225 7.71 17.73 -18.84
CA GLU A 225 8.05 16.52 -18.07
C GLU A 225 7.95 16.76 -16.56
N GLN A 226 8.43 17.91 -16.10
CA GLN A 226 8.32 18.30 -14.68
C GLN A 226 6.87 18.40 -14.21
N ARG A 227 5.96 18.92 -15.06
CA ARG A 227 4.52 18.98 -14.74
C ARG A 227 3.91 17.58 -14.65
N GLN A 228 4.25 16.68 -15.57
CA GLN A 228 3.76 15.29 -15.53
C GLN A 228 4.19 14.55 -14.26
N LEU A 229 5.43 14.75 -13.79
CA LEU A 229 5.89 14.20 -12.51
C LEU A 229 5.19 14.84 -11.31
N ALA A 230 4.90 16.14 -11.37
CA ALA A 230 4.14 16.83 -10.33
C ALA A 230 2.71 16.26 -10.25
N ASP A 231 2.03 16.08 -11.37
CA ASP A 231 0.67 15.51 -11.43
C ASP A 231 0.63 14.07 -10.88
N HIS A 232 1.64 13.25 -11.18
CA HIS A 232 1.76 11.89 -10.62
C HIS A 232 2.00 11.88 -9.11
N ASN A 233 2.71 12.89 -8.60
CA ASN A 233 2.90 13.07 -7.16
C ASN A 233 1.65 13.65 -6.49
N ILE A 234 0.88 14.50 -7.17
CA ILE A 234 -0.36 15.08 -6.66
C ILE A 234 -1.40 13.99 -6.40
N GLY A 235 -1.56 12.98 -7.26
CA GLY A 235 -2.50 11.88 -6.98
C GLY A 235 -2.13 11.05 -5.73
N LEU A 236 -0.83 10.87 -5.44
CA LEU A 236 -0.37 10.18 -4.23
C LEU A 236 -0.44 11.08 -3.00
N ALA A 237 -0.15 12.37 -3.16
CA ALA A 237 -0.30 13.37 -2.14
C ALA A 237 -1.78 13.56 -1.78
N GLU A 238 -2.70 13.60 -2.74
CA GLU A 238 -4.15 13.60 -2.56
C GLU A 238 -4.66 12.34 -1.86
N LEU A 239 -4.09 11.16 -2.13
CA LEU A 239 -4.38 9.95 -1.33
C LEU A 239 -3.84 10.03 0.10
N MET A 240 -2.74 10.76 0.33
CA MET A 240 -2.19 11.02 1.67
C MET A 240 -2.85 12.22 2.36
N THR A 241 -3.42 13.16 1.62
CA THR A 241 -4.13 14.35 2.11
C THR A 241 -5.65 14.17 2.05
N ALA A 242 -6.19 13.06 1.53
CA ALA A 242 -7.59 12.66 1.66
C ALA A 242 -7.94 12.24 3.10
N HIS A 243 -6.91 11.98 3.93
CA HIS A 243 -7.05 11.86 5.37
C HIS A 243 -6.07 12.80 6.09
N PRO A 244 -6.20 14.14 5.96
CA PRO A 244 -5.22 15.03 6.56
C PRO A 244 -5.52 15.22 8.06
N PHE A 245 -6.75 14.97 8.51
CA PHE A 245 -7.16 15.16 9.90
C PHE A 245 -8.00 13.96 10.34
N ARG A 246 -7.40 13.05 11.13
CA ARG A 246 -8.22 12.14 11.93
C ARG A 246 -9.02 13.03 12.87
N ARG A 247 -10.35 12.98 12.74
CA ARG A 247 -11.25 13.57 13.73
C ARG A 247 -11.27 12.65 14.94
N PHE A 248 -11.20 13.24 16.11
CA PHE A 248 -11.21 12.53 17.37
C PHE A 248 -12.35 13.06 18.24
N LEU A 249 -12.98 12.13 18.93
CA LEU A 249 -13.78 12.41 20.11
C LEU A 249 -12.83 12.49 21.30
N ILE A 250 -12.81 13.61 22.04
CA ILE A 250 -11.96 13.77 23.23
C ILE A 250 -12.81 13.49 24.47
N THR A 251 -12.51 12.41 25.19
CA THR A 251 -13.24 11.96 26.39
C THR A 251 -12.47 12.23 27.66
N VAL A 252 -13.12 12.59 28.76
CA VAL A 252 -12.47 12.77 30.07
C VAL A 252 -12.38 11.45 30.83
N GLY A 253 -11.32 11.26 31.62
CA GLY A 253 -11.21 10.16 32.58
C GLY A 253 -10.15 9.12 32.26
N GLY A 254 -9.29 9.36 31.26
CA GLY A 254 -8.23 8.42 30.87
C GLY A 254 -8.79 7.08 30.36
N ASN A 255 -8.35 5.95 30.92
CA ASN A 255 -8.73 4.60 30.46
C ASN A 255 -10.16 4.17 30.82
N THR A 256 -10.88 4.97 31.60
CA THR A 256 -12.28 4.75 31.97
C THR A 256 -13.18 5.70 31.19
N THR A 257 -14.17 5.16 30.47
CA THR A 257 -15.12 5.95 29.69
C THR A 257 -16.14 6.62 30.61
N THR A 258 -15.99 7.92 30.83
CA THR A 258 -16.97 8.71 31.62
C THR A 258 -18.27 9.00 30.87
N GLY A 259 -18.30 8.73 29.56
CA GLY A 259 -19.41 9.10 28.68
C GLY A 259 -19.53 10.62 28.45
N LYS A 260 -18.55 11.40 28.93
CA LYS A 260 -18.44 12.84 28.69
C LYS A 260 -17.32 13.13 27.70
N CYS A 261 -17.65 14.00 26.75
CA CYS A 261 -16.78 14.44 25.70
C CYS A 261 -16.62 15.96 25.76
N LEU A 262 -15.48 16.45 25.29
CA LEU A 262 -15.34 17.85 24.93
C LEU A 262 -16.37 18.18 23.87
N ASP A 263 -16.99 19.34 24.03
CA ASP A 263 -18.06 19.82 23.18
C ASP A 263 -18.01 21.34 23.11
N VAL A 264 -18.31 21.88 21.94
CA VAL A 264 -18.53 23.31 21.76
C VAL A 264 -19.92 23.65 22.29
N ALA A 265 -20.00 24.54 23.28
CA ALA A 265 -21.25 24.85 23.96
C ALA A 265 -22.39 25.21 22.98
N GLY A 266 -23.50 24.45 23.06
CA GLY A 266 -24.65 24.62 22.17
C GLY A 266 -24.38 24.29 20.69
N GLY A 267 -23.20 23.78 20.34
CA GLY A 267 -22.76 23.64 18.96
C GLY A 267 -22.55 24.98 18.24
N ASN A 268 -22.33 26.07 18.98
CA ASN A 268 -22.14 27.39 18.40
C ASN A 268 -20.74 27.54 17.78
N ALA A 269 -20.65 27.74 16.46
CA ALA A 269 -19.38 27.93 15.75
C ALA A 269 -18.83 29.38 15.83
N GLU A 270 -19.53 30.27 16.52
CA GLU A 270 -19.11 31.67 16.69
C GLU A 270 -17.83 31.79 17.53
N LEU A 271 -17.12 32.91 17.34
CA LEU A 271 -15.94 33.24 18.14
C LEU A 271 -16.30 33.40 19.61
N HIS A 272 -15.37 33.05 20.49
CA HIS A 272 -15.54 33.06 21.95
C HIS A 272 -16.53 32.02 22.48
N SER A 273 -17.02 31.12 21.62
CA SER A 273 -17.82 29.97 22.07
C SER A 273 -17.00 29.11 23.03
N GLN A 274 -17.60 28.79 24.16
CA GLN A 274 -16.94 28.08 25.24
C GLN A 274 -16.82 26.58 24.95
N ILE A 275 -15.74 25.97 25.42
CA ILE A 275 -15.60 24.51 25.42
C ILE A 275 -16.08 23.95 26.75
N GLN A 276 -16.96 22.96 26.68
CA GLN A 276 -17.60 22.33 27.82
C GLN A 276 -17.50 20.80 27.76
N LEU A 277 -17.88 20.17 28.86
CA LEU A 277 -18.22 18.76 28.87
C LEU A 277 -19.67 18.54 28.50
N PHE A 278 -19.91 17.61 27.59
CA PHE A 278 -21.26 17.18 27.25
C PHE A 278 -21.31 15.68 26.99
N ARG A 279 -22.51 15.11 26.93
CA ARG A 279 -22.66 13.68 26.60
C ARG A 279 -22.03 13.41 25.24
N CYS A 280 -21.26 12.34 25.13
CA CYS A 280 -20.71 11.93 23.84
C CYS A 280 -21.83 11.60 22.85
N HIS A 281 -21.90 12.32 21.73
CA HIS A 281 -22.90 12.14 20.68
C HIS A 281 -22.31 12.20 19.26
N GLY A 282 -21.02 12.50 19.10
CA GLY A 282 -20.28 12.36 17.83
C GLY A 282 -20.70 13.31 16.70
N LYS A 283 -21.47 14.36 17.01
CA LYS A 283 -21.83 15.40 16.03
C LYS A 283 -20.65 16.37 15.86
N GLN A 284 -20.72 17.24 14.85
CA GLN A 284 -19.65 18.18 14.48
C GLN A 284 -19.08 18.99 15.67
N SER A 285 -19.88 19.34 16.68
CA SER A 285 -19.44 20.05 17.89
C SER A 285 -18.51 19.26 18.81
N GLN A 286 -18.25 17.98 18.51
CA GLN A 286 -17.35 17.08 19.25
C GLN A 286 -16.27 16.46 18.35
N GLN A 287 -16.18 16.87 17.09
CA GLN A 287 -15.22 16.31 16.13
C GLN A 287 -13.98 17.19 16.08
N PHE A 288 -13.02 16.92 16.96
CA PHE A 288 -11.78 17.69 17.06
C PHE A 288 -10.71 17.15 16.11
N GLU A 289 -10.00 18.05 15.45
CA GLU A 289 -8.93 17.77 14.50
C GLU A 289 -7.59 18.17 15.13
N LEU A 290 -6.67 17.23 15.28
CA LEU A 290 -5.32 17.51 15.78
C LEU A 290 -4.38 17.76 14.60
N HIS A 291 -3.74 18.93 14.59
CA HIS A 291 -2.82 19.34 13.54
C HIS A 291 -1.35 19.22 13.99
N ARG A 292 -0.46 19.00 13.01
CA ARG A 292 1.00 18.90 13.25
C ARG A 292 1.62 20.20 13.75
N ASP A 293 0.93 21.33 13.58
CA ASP A 293 1.34 22.64 14.09
C ASP A 293 1.05 22.82 15.60
N GLY A 294 0.47 21.80 16.25
CA GLY A 294 0.09 21.83 17.67
C GLY A 294 -1.29 22.43 17.93
N THR A 295 -2.03 22.83 16.89
CA THR A 295 -3.39 23.36 17.05
C THR A 295 -4.42 22.23 17.15
N ILE A 296 -5.40 22.41 18.03
CA ILE A 296 -6.61 21.59 18.07
C ILE A 296 -7.72 22.40 17.39
N ARG A 297 -8.27 21.88 16.30
CA ARG A 297 -9.26 22.58 15.47
C ARG A 297 -10.62 21.92 15.54
N ILE A 298 -11.67 22.72 15.46
CA ILE A 298 -13.04 22.23 15.40
C ILE A 298 -13.91 23.27 14.69
N MET A 299 -14.80 22.81 13.81
CA MET A 299 -15.73 23.68 13.06
C MET A 299 -15.04 24.88 12.35
N GLY A 300 -13.80 24.69 11.89
CA GLY A 300 -13.02 25.73 11.20
C GLY A 300 -12.37 26.78 12.11
N LYS A 301 -12.41 26.59 13.44
CA LYS A 301 -11.78 27.44 14.45
C LYS A 301 -10.74 26.67 15.25
N CYS A 302 -9.89 27.38 15.98
CA CYS A 302 -8.88 26.80 16.86
C CYS A 302 -9.34 26.88 18.30
N LEU A 303 -9.00 25.85 19.07
CA LEU A 303 -9.00 25.90 20.52
C LEU A 303 -8.02 26.99 20.96
N ASP A 304 -8.43 27.85 21.90
CA ASP A 304 -7.70 29.06 22.24
C ASP A 304 -7.82 29.38 23.72
N VAL A 305 -6.72 29.86 24.29
CA VAL A 305 -6.68 30.48 25.62
C VAL A 305 -6.87 32.00 25.45
N PRO A 306 -7.98 32.57 25.95
CA PRO A 306 -8.31 33.98 25.75
C PRO A 306 -7.20 34.92 26.20
N ASP A 307 -6.96 35.97 25.42
CA ASP A 307 -5.96 37.03 25.65
C ASP A 307 -4.52 36.53 25.88
N SER A 308 -4.21 35.28 25.56
CA SER A 308 -2.92 34.64 25.89
C SER A 308 -2.59 34.69 27.39
N LYS A 309 -3.62 34.65 28.26
CA LYS A 309 -3.45 34.69 29.73
C LYS A 309 -3.72 33.33 30.35
N ALA A 310 -2.68 32.66 30.86
CA ALA A 310 -2.78 31.31 31.43
C ALA A 310 -2.76 31.29 32.97
N TYR A 311 -3.72 31.95 33.63
CA TYR A 311 -3.94 31.84 35.07
C TYR A 311 -4.87 30.66 35.42
N ASP A 312 -4.86 30.23 36.69
CA ASP A 312 -5.76 29.17 37.16
C ASP A 312 -7.23 29.61 37.03
N HIS A 313 -8.09 28.69 36.60
CA HIS A 313 -9.50 28.92 36.26
C HIS A 313 -9.76 29.68 34.96
N GLN A 314 -8.73 29.90 34.14
CA GLN A 314 -8.95 30.51 32.83
C GLN A 314 -9.78 29.60 31.93
N SER A 315 -10.88 30.10 31.38
CA SER A 315 -11.72 29.34 30.44
C SER A 315 -11.03 29.11 29.09
N VAL A 316 -11.40 28.04 28.39
CA VAL A 316 -10.95 27.78 27.02
C VAL A 316 -12.08 28.04 26.03
N GLN A 317 -11.75 28.63 24.88
CA GLN A 317 -12.71 29.11 23.88
C GLN A 317 -12.37 28.67 22.45
N LEU A 318 -13.27 28.92 21.53
CA LEU A 318 -13.00 28.92 20.09
C LEU A 318 -12.57 30.30 19.61
N PHE A 319 -11.48 30.35 18.85
CA PHE A 319 -11.01 31.58 18.24
C PHE A 319 -10.45 31.37 16.83
N HIS A 320 -10.11 32.47 16.15
CA HIS A 320 -9.43 32.40 14.86
C HIS A 320 -8.10 31.66 14.99
N CYS A 321 -7.79 30.80 14.02
CA CYS A 321 -6.49 30.13 13.99
C CYS A 321 -5.39 31.10 13.59
N HIS A 322 -4.43 31.32 14.48
CA HIS A 322 -3.27 32.18 14.23
C HIS A 322 -2.01 31.32 14.11
N SER A 323 -1.15 31.63 13.15
CA SER A 323 0.16 30.98 13.03
C SER A 323 1.11 31.45 14.13
N ALA A 324 1.82 30.52 14.76
CA ALA A 324 2.89 30.78 15.74
C ALA A 324 2.45 31.44 17.07
N GLN A 325 1.19 31.27 17.47
CA GLN A 325 0.71 31.72 18.78
C GLN A 325 0.73 30.59 19.82
N GLU A 326 1.38 30.83 20.95
CA GLU A 326 1.54 29.84 22.03
C GLU A 326 0.22 29.55 22.77
N ASN A 327 -0.74 30.49 22.74
CA ASN A 327 -2.07 30.32 23.36
C ASN A 327 -3.03 29.41 22.58
N GLN A 328 -2.60 28.91 21.41
CA GLN A 328 -3.32 27.96 20.57
C GLN A 328 -2.52 26.66 20.34
N ARG A 329 -1.37 26.51 21.01
CA ARG A 329 -0.49 25.34 20.90
C ARG A 329 -0.71 24.41 22.08
N PHE A 330 -1.37 23.30 21.78
CA PHE A 330 -1.68 22.26 22.76
C PHE A 330 -0.78 21.05 22.55
N ILE A 331 -0.19 20.58 23.64
CA ILE A 331 0.70 19.42 23.65
C ILE A 331 0.05 18.34 24.49
N ILE A 332 -0.06 17.13 23.95
CA ILE A 332 -0.59 15.99 24.68
C ILE A 332 0.58 15.17 25.18
N ASP A 333 0.67 14.98 26.49
CA ASP A 333 1.76 14.22 27.12
C ASP A 333 1.48 12.71 27.14
N ALA A 334 2.49 11.93 27.58
CA ALA A 334 2.39 10.48 27.70
C ALA A 334 1.37 10.01 28.77
N GLN A 335 0.87 10.91 29.62
CA GLN A 335 -0.16 10.66 30.61
C GLN A 335 -1.56 11.10 30.15
N ASN A 336 -1.73 11.42 28.85
CA ASN A 336 -2.97 11.88 28.25
C ASN A 336 -3.47 13.22 28.82
N ARG A 337 -2.58 14.09 29.29
CA ARG A 337 -2.92 15.46 29.69
C ARG A 337 -2.68 16.42 28.53
N ILE A 338 -3.55 17.41 28.39
CA ILE A 338 -3.46 18.44 27.35
C ILE A 338 -2.85 19.69 27.99
N HIS A 339 -1.64 20.06 27.55
CA HIS A 339 -0.86 21.19 28.05
C HIS A 339 -0.95 22.39 27.13
N VAL A 340 -1.05 23.59 27.70
CA VAL A 340 -0.95 24.85 26.98
C VAL A 340 -0.36 25.91 27.90
N MET A 341 0.64 26.66 27.42
CA MET A 341 1.26 27.77 28.16
C MET A 341 1.64 27.44 29.63
N GLY A 342 2.13 26.23 29.90
CA GLY A 342 2.56 25.79 31.23
C GLY A 342 1.43 25.38 32.20
N LYS A 343 0.18 25.28 31.71
CA LYS A 343 -0.99 24.79 32.44
C LYS A 343 -1.58 23.56 31.76
N CYS A 344 -2.45 22.85 32.47
CA CYS A 344 -3.19 21.72 31.95
C CYS A 344 -4.66 22.09 31.73
N LEU A 345 -5.26 21.54 30.68
CA LEU A 345 -6.70 21.54 30.50
C LEU A 345 -7.34 20.72 31.63
N ASP A 346 -8.37 21.27 32.24
CA ASP A 346 -8.94 20.75 33.48
C ASP A 346 -10.46 20.87 33.49
N VAL A 347 -11.08 19.91 34.18
CA VAL A 347 -12.50 19.93 34.52
C VAL A 347 -12.66 20.55 35.91
N PRO A 348 -13.30 21.73 36.03
CA PRO A 348 -13.42 22.43 37.30
C PRO A 348 -13.97 21.56 38.41
N ASN A 349 -13.29 21.57 39.56
CA ASN A 349 -13.65 20.83 40.78
C ASN A 349 -13.83 19.31 40.55
N GLY A 350 -13.27 18.76 39.47
CA GLY A 350 -13.44 17.35 39.09
C GLY A 350 -14.87 16.95 38.74
N GLN A 351 -15.77 17.91 38.48
CA GLN A 351 -17.19 17.66 38.24
C GLN A 351 -17.45 17.21 36.79
N ILE A 352 -17.46 15.90 36.54
CA ILE A 352 -17.64 15.31 35.20
C ILE A 352 -19.15 15.26 34.83
N VAL A 353 -19.78 16.43 34.69
CA VAL A 353 -21.21 16.60 34.37
C VAL A 353 -21.40 17.37 33.05
N ASN A 354 -22.61 17.31 32.48
CA ASN A 354 -22.93 18.08 31.28
C ASN A 354 -22.92 19.59 31.58
N ASN A 355 -22.55 20.37 30.58
CA ASN A 355 -22.49 21.83 30.62
C ASN A 355 -21.47 22.38 31.62
N ASN A 356 -20.51 21.57 32.07
CA ASN A 356 -19.39 22.06 32.87
C ASN A 356 -18.31 22.62 31.92
N PRO A 357 -18.01 23.93 31.95
CA PRO A 357 -17.00 24.51 31.09
C PRO A 357 -15.58 24.05 31.46
N LEU A 358 -14.72 23.87 30.47
CA LEU A 358 -13.32 23.54 30.72
C LEU A 358 -12.53 24.78 31.09
N GLN A 359 -11.53 24.57 31.95
CA GLN A 359 -10.62 25.60 32.41
C GLN A 359 -9.16 25.17 32.22
N LEU A 360 -8.24 26.12 32.39
CA LEU A 360 -6.84 25.84 32.67
C LEU A 360 -6.62 25.80 34.16
N PHE A 361 -5.85 24.82 34.61
CA PHE A 361 -5.47 24.72 36.01
C PHE A 361 -4.04 24.18 36.13
N ARG A 362 -3.48 24.30 37.33
CA ARG A 362 -2.20 23.65 37.67
C ARG A 362 -2.30 22.16 37.33
N CYS A 363 -1.29 21.66 36.62
CA CYS A 363 -1.22 20.25 36.29
C CYS A 363 -1.17 19.37 37.56
N HIS A 364 -2.09 18.41 37.66
CA HIS A 364 -2.14 17.40 38.71
C HIS A 364 -2.42 16.01 38.11
N ASN A 365 -2.56 15.00 38.96
CA ASN A 365 -2.62 13.59 38.55
C ASN A 365 -4.04 12.98 38.63
N GLU A 366 -5.07 13.81 38.72
CA GLU A 366 -6.45 13.34 38.84
C GLU A 366 -7.09 13.06 37.46
N ALA A 367 -8.22 12.36 37.47
CA ALA A 367 -8.94 11.99 36.26
C ALA A 367 -9.53 13.21 35.50
N SER A 368 -9.72 14.34 36.19
CA SER A 368 -10.25 15.60 35.63
C SER A 368 -9.32 16.26 34.60
N GLN A 369 -8.05 15.85 34.53
CA GLN A 369 -7.08 16.37 33.56
C GLN A 369 -6.61 15.33 32.54
N ARG A 370 -7.21 14.13 32.53
CA ARG A 370 -6.84 13.05 31.62
C ARG A 370 -7.86 12.91 30.50
N PHE A 371 -7.39 13.00 29.27
CA PHE A 371 -8.22 13.03 28.06
C PHE A 371 -7.84 11.92 27.08
N THR A 372 -8.82 11.09 26.72
CA THR A 372 -8.61 10.00 25.74
C THR A 372 -9.18 10.39 24.39
N LEU A 373 -8.32 10.33 23.38
CA LEU A 373 -8.64 10.58 21.98
C LEU A 373 -9.16 9.30 21.32
N THR A 374 -10.45 9.27 20.98
CA THR A 374 -11.06 8.15 20.25
C THR A 374 -11.21 8.54 18.78
N PRO A 375 -10.59 7.82 17.82
CA PRO A 375 -10.75 8.12 16.40
C PRO A 375 -12.21 7.90 15.98
N LEU A 376 -12.72 8.81 15.14
CA LEU A 376 -14.07 8.73 14.57
C LEU A 376 -14.11 8.02 13.22
#